data_AF-A0A2R7SW21-F1
#
_entry.id   AF-A0A2R7SW21-F1
#
_cell.length_a   1.000
_cell.length_b   1.000
_cell.length_c   1.000
_cell.angle_alpha   90.00
_cell.angle_beta   90.00
_cell.angle_gamma   90.00
#
_symmetry.space_group_name_H-M   'P 1'
#
loop_
_entity.id
_entity.type
_entity.pdbx_description
1 polymer ?
#
loop_
_entity_poly.entity_id
_entity_poly.type
_entity_poly.pdbx_seq_one_letter_code
_entity_poly.pdbx_strand_id
1 'polypeptide(L)'
;MEPLNTDTLLRVYLLVTAMLALATVGGAWHMKAERALWFWAGAFAAAAVTQTVRFLVVALDGPYTLRAVGHLGGLLAALMVQLGLRVYLGLPLHCRWPVALTVLASIAALTLTAWTGQLWPSLTLTLLASAALTAPAAHAALQAWQRQRGFPLALLVASLVLSAIVEVARGLAVTPLLSHSREQLQQFNALGLLAVIALMLGHALAMLLLLQDRALRQIQQLIDVDVLTGLLNRRGFDERLRRLLRRGSPRPPALAVLDLDHFKR
;
A
#
# COMPACT_ATOMS: atom_id res chain seq x y z
N MET A 1 32.55 -1.83 -11.75
CA MET A 1 31.28 -1.10 -11.58
C MET A 1 31.34 -0.44 -10.22
N GLU A 2 31.13 0.88 -10.11
CA GLU A 2 31.10 1.53 -8.80
C GLU A 2 29.93 1.00 -7.96
N PRO A 3 30.14 0.73 -6.65
CA PRO A 3 29.09 0.24 -5.78
C PRO A 3 28.00 1.31 -5.57
N LEU A 4 26.74 0.87 -5.48
CA LEU A 4 25.61 1.75 -5.18
C LEU A 4 25.80 2.41 -3.82
N ASN A 5 25.74 3.75 -3.79
CA ASN A 5 25.89 4.52 -2.56
C ASN A 5 24.56 4.57 -1.77
N THR A 6 24.57 4.01 -0.55
CA THR A 6 23.39 3.95 0.33
C THR A 6 22.87 5.34 0.71
N ASP A 7 23.76 6.32 0.96
CA ASP A 7 23.34 7.66 1.37
C ASP A 7 22.66 8.41 0.24
N THR A 8 23.14 8.25 -1.00
CA THR A 8 22.46 8.77 -2.19
C THR A 8 21.07 8.17 -2.31
N LEU A 9 20.93 6.84 -2.17
CA LEU A 9 19.63 6.17 -2.23
C LEU A 9 18.68 6.60 -1.10
N LEU A 10 19.20 6.88 0.10
CA LEU A 10 18.38 7.39 1.21
C LEU A 10 17.85 8.81 0.94
N ARG A 11 18.60 9.66 0.23
CA ARG A 11 18.12 10.97 -0.24
C ARG A 11 17.06 10.83 -1.32
N VAL A 12 17.26 9.91 -2.27
CA VAL A 12 16.25 9.58 -3.28
C VAL A 12 14.98 9.04 -2.61
N TYR A 13 15.11 8.13 -1.65
CA TYR A 13 13.98 7.61 -0.88
C TYR A 13 13.20 8.71 -0.17
N LEU A 14 13.89 9.65 0.50
CA LEU A 14 13.25 10.82 1.10
C LEU A 14 12.49 11.66 0.07
N LEU A 15 13.13 11.98 -1.06
CA LEU A 15 12.50 12.78 -2.11
C LEU A 15 11.24 12.09 -2.64
N VAL A 16 11.32 10.81 -2.97
CA VAL A 16 10.19 10.04 -3.51
C VAL A 16 9.07 9.92 -2.48
N THR A 17 9.37 9.58 -1.22
CA THR A 17 8.36 9.49 -0.15
C THR A 17 7.67 10.84 0.08
N ALA A 18 8.42 11.95 0.10
CA ALA A 18 7.86 13.29 0.28
C ALA A 18 6.96 13.69 -0.90
N MET A 19 7.38 13.43 -2.13
CA MET A 19 6.56 13.71 -3.33
C MET A 19 5.28 12.87 -3.36
N LEU A 20 5.37 11.58 -3.06
CA LEU A 20 4.20 10.70 -2.99
C LEU A 20 3.26 11.09 -1.86
N ALA A 21 3.79 11.51 -0.70
CA ALA A 21 2.98 12.05 0.39
C ALA A 21 2.22 13.30 -0.06
N LEU A 22 2.88 14.26 -0.69
CA LEU A 22 2.23 15.49 -1.19
C LEU A 22 1.12 15.17 -2.21
N ALA A 23 1.43 14.31 -3.19
CA ALA A 23 0.48 13.93 -4.23
C ALA A 23 -0.75 13.22 -3.67
N THR A 24 -0.54 12.29 -2.72
CA THR A 24 -1.64 11.54 -2.10
C THR A 24 -2.44 12.36 -1.10
N VAL A 25 -1.84 13.31 -0.36
CA VAL A 25 -2.58 14.29 0.46
C VAL A 25 -3.46 15.16 -0.44
N GLY A 26 -2.92 15.66 -1.55
CA GLY A 26 -3.69 16.40 -2.55
C GLY A 26 -4.89 15.59 -3.06
N GLY A 27 -4.68 14.32 -3.40
CA GLY A 27 -5.75 13.40 -3.80
C GLY A 27 -6.79 13.19 -2.69
N ALA A 28 -6.35 12.93 -1.45
CA ALA A 28 -7.21 12.72 -0.30
C ALA A 28 -8.08 13.94 0.03
N TRP A 29 -7.54 15.15 -0.17
CA TRP A 29 -8.24 16.41 0.05
C TRP A 29 -9.40 16.61 -0.94
N HIS A 30 -9.18 16.30 -2.21
CA HIS A 30 -10.19 16.45 -3.26
C HIS A 30 -11.22 15.31 -3.22
N MET A 31 -10.79 14.09 -2.91
CA MET A 31 -11.62 12.88 -2.95
C MET A 31 -12.12 12.50 -1.55
N LYS A 32 -12.94 13.36 -0.94
CA LYS A 32 -13.45 13.19 0.45
C LYS A 32 -14.15 11.85 0.72
N ALA A 33 -14.68 11.20 -0.33
CA ALA A 33 -15.32 9.89 -0.23
C ALA A 33 -14.32 8.75 0.01
N GLU A 34 -13.07 8.88 -0.42
CA GLU A 34 -12.07 7.80 -0.42
C GLU A 34 -11.15 7.89 0.79
N ARG A 35 -11.69 7.51 1.96
CA ARG A 35 -10.97 7.54 3.26
C ARG A 35 -9.65 6.77 3.25
N ALA A 36 -9.50 5.75 2.40
CA ALA A 36 -8.28 4.98 2.27
C ALA A 36 -7.06 5.82 1.85
N LEU A 37 -7.28 6.91 1.09
CA LEU A 37 -6.19 7.80 0.63
C LEU A 37 -5.46 8.46 1.79
N TRP A 38 -6.14 8.75 2.91
CA TRP A 38 -5.50 9.32 4.09
C TRP A 38 -4.51 8.37 4.75
N PHE A 39 -4.82 7.06 4.75
CA PHE A 39 -3.89 6.05 5.24
C PHE A 39 -2.68 5.92 4.31
N TRP A 40 -2.89 5.91 2.99
CA TRP A 40 -1.78 5.85 2.04
C TRP A 40 -0.90 7.10 2.07
N ALA A 41 -1.50 8.28 2.21
CA ALA A 41 -0.79 9.52 2.46
C ALA A 41 0.00 9.45 3.77
N GLY A 42 -0.61 8.93 4.83
CA GLY A 42 0.06 8.67 6.10
C GLY A 42 1.24 7.73 5.98
N ALA A 43 1.17 6.71 5.11
CA ALA A 43 2.28 5.78 4.88
C ALA A 43 3.50 6.49 4.29
N PHE A 44 3.31 7.28 3.22
CA PHE A 44 4.40 8.03 2.58
C PHE A 44 4.91 9.17 3.47
N ALA A 45 4.01 9.85 4.17
CA ALA A 45 4.37 10.92 5.10
C ALA A 45 5.19 10.38 6.27
N ALA A 46 4.79 9.25 6.87
CA ALA A 46 5.55 8.62 7.94
C ALA A 46 6.98 8.30 7.51
N ALA A 47 7.14 7.69 6.34
CA ALA A 47 8.45 7.38 5.77
C ALA A 47 9.30 8.64 5.51
N ALA A 48 8.72 9.69 4.92
CA ALA A 48 9.40 10.95 4.67
C ALA A 48 9.83 11.63 6.00
N VAL A 49 8.91 11.76 6.96
CA VAL A 49 9.14 12.41 8.25
C VAL A 49 10.24 11.70 9.03
N THR A 50 10.17 10.37 9.17
CA THR A 50 11.20 9.63 9.92
C THR A 50 12.56 9.73 9.26
N GLN A 51 12.61 9.73 7.92
CA GLN A 51 13.86 9.87 7.20
C GLN A 51 14.44 11.28 7.32
N THR A 52 13.60 12.32 7.30
CA THR A 52 14.03 13.70 7.61
C THR A 52 14.57 13.79 9.02
N VAL A 53 13.91 13.20 10.02
CA VAL A 53 14.42 13.17 11.40
C VAL A 53 15.79 12.50 11.47
N ARG A 54 15.98 11.35 10.79
CA ARG A 54 17.31 10.72 10.71
C ARG A 54 18.36 11.66 10.11
N PHE A 55 18.05 12.37 9.03
CA PHE A 55 18.99 13.32 8.44
C PHE A 55 19.33 14.47 9.39
N LEU A 56 18.35 15.01 10.12
CA LEU A 56 18.59 16.05 11.13
C LEU A 56 19.45 15.53 12.29
N VAL A 57 19.19 14.31 12.78
CA VAL A 57 20.02 13.67 13.81
C VAL A 57 21.47 13.55 13.35
N VAL A 58 21.72 13.19 12.08
CA VAL A 58 23.08 13.11 11.54
C VAL A 58 23.71 14.49 11.37
N ALA A 59 22.96 15.48 10.89
CA ALA A 59 23.46 16.82 10.62
C ALA A 59 23.75 17.63 11.90
N LEU A 60 23.08 17.31 13.01
CA LEU A 60 23.22 17.99 14.31
C LEU A 60 24.07 17.18 15.29
N ASP A 61 24.83 16.18 14.82
CA ASP A 61 25.63 15.26 15.65
C ASP A 61 24.85 14.67 16.84
N GLY A 62 23.58 14.36 16.61
CA GLY A 62 22.69 13.81 17.62
C GLY A 62 23.05 12.37 18.03
N PRO A 63 22.42 11.85 19.11
CA PRO A 63 22.69 10.52 19.63
C PRO A 63 22.60 9.44 18.54
N TYR A 64 23.61 8.56 18.49
CA TYR A 64 23.67 7.48 17.49
C TYR A 64 22.42 6.58 17.49
N THR A 65 21.81 6.38 18.65
CA THR A 65 20.57 5.61 18.83
C THR A 65 19.40 6.16 18.03
N LEU A 66 19.31 7.49 17.90
CA LEU A 66 18.22 8.14 17.16
C LEU A 66 18.35 7.97 15.64
N ARG A 67 19.49 7.49 15.13
CA ARG A 67 19.62 7.16 13.69
C ARG A 67 18.68 6.03 13.27
N ALA A 68 18.26 5.17 14.21
CA ALA A 68 17.30 4.11 13.97
C ALA A 68 15.89 4.62 13.61
N VAL A 69 15.56 5.86 14.00
CA VAL A 69 14.28 6.49 13.64
C VAL A 69 14.01 6.42 12.13
N GLY A 70 15.05 6.54 11.29
CA GLY A 70 14.89 6.52 9.83
C GLY A 70 14.27 5.25 9.27
N HIS A 71 14.47 4.08 9.89
CA HIS A 71 13.85 2.83 9.42
C HIS A 71 12.51 2.51 10.09
N LEU A 72 12.10 3.27 11.12
CA LEU A 72 10.74 3.16 11.69
C LEU A 72 9.67 3.60 10.69
N GLY A 73 10.03 4.45 9.72
CA GLY A 73 9.14 4.91 8.66
C GLY A 73 8.59 3.78 7.80
N GLY A 74 9.42 2.79 7.44
CA GLY A 74 8.97 1.62 6.68
C GLY A 74 7.93 0.79 7.46
N LEU A 75 8.15 0.62 8.76
CA LEU A 75 7.24 -0.09 9.65
C LEU A 75 5.89 0.63 9.81
N LEU A 76 5.92 1.94 9.98
CA LEU A 76 4.71 2.79 10.02
C LEU A 76 4.00 2.77 8.66
N ALA A 77 4.74 2.81 7.56
CA ALA A 77 4.19 2.72 6.22
C ALA A 77 3.46 1.39 6.00
N ALA A 78 4.05 0.26 6.39
CA ALA A 78 3.41 -1.06 6.28
C ALA A 78 2.10 -1.14 7.09
N LEU A 79 2.09 -0.61 8.33
CA LEU A 79 0.87 -0.49 9.13
C LEU A 79 -0.20 0.33 8.41
N MET A 80 0.16 1.52 7.93
CA MET A 80 -0.76 2.42 7.23
C MET A 80 -1.30 1.81 5.93
N VAL A 81 -0.45 1.12 5.15
CA VAL A 81 -0.87 0.40 3.94
C VAL A 81 -1.87 -0.71 4.29
N GLN A 82 -1.62 -1.49 5.35
CA GLN A 82 -2.54 -2.53 5.79
C GLN A 82 -3.89 -1.98 6.22
N LEU A 83 -3.90 -0.89 7.01
CA LEU A 83 -5.14 -0.23 7.44
C LEU A 83 -5.88 0.41 6.25
N GLY A 84 -5.17 1.14 5.39
CA GLY A 84 -5.73 1.77 4.20
C GLY A 84 -6.36 0.78 3.24
N LEU A 85 -5.71 -0.37 3.02
CA LEU A 85 -6.28 -1.43 2.19
C LEU A 85 -7.55 -2.02 2.79
N ARG A 86 -7.61 -2.22 4.12
CA ARG A 86 -8.83 -2.69 4.78
C ARG A 86 -9.97 -1.70 4.62
N VAL A 87 -9.70 -0.40 4.79
CA VAL A 87 -10.69 0.65 4.54
C VAL A 87 -11.16 0.63 3.09
N TYR A 88 -10.24 0.53 2.13
CA TYR A 88 -10.56 0.49 0.70
C TYR A 88 -11.47 -0.69 0.35
N LEU A 89 -11.16 -1.88 0.90
CA LEU A 89 -11.93 -3.11 0.67
C LEU A 89 -13.21 -3.21 1.51
N GLY A 90 -13.50 -2.24 2.39
CA GLY A 90 -14.66 -2.28 3.29
C GLY A 90 -14.59 -3.38 4.36
N LEU A 91 -13.38 -3.78 4.76
CA LEU A 91 -13.13 -4.82 5.75
C LEU A 91 -13.06 -4.22 7.18
N PRO A 92 -13.37 -5.01 8.23
CA PRO A 92 -13.22 -4.55 9.61
C PRO A 92 -11.76 -4.21 9.96
N LEU A 93 -11.59 -3.14 10.73
CA LEU A 93 -10.30 -2.62 11.20
C LEU A 93 -9.85 -3.33 12.47
N HIS A 94 -9.09 -4.41 12.31
CA HIS A 94 -8.44 -5.08 13.44
C HIS A 94 -7.11 -4.39 13.77
N CYS A 95 -7.16 -3.27 14.51
CA CYS A 95 -5.97 -2.45 14.79
C CYS A 95 -5.11 -2.94 15.96
N ARG A 96 -5.62 -3.82 16.84
CA ARG A 96 -4.93 -4.16 18.10
C ARG A 96 -3.56 -4.79 17.88
N TRP A 97 -3.48 -5.90 17.15
CA TRP A 97 -2.21 -6.59 16.94
C TRP A 97 -1.26 -5.82 16.00
N PRO A 98 -1.69 -5.18 14.89
CA PRO A 98 -0.77 -4.44 14.02
C PRO A 98 -0.14 -3.27 14.76
N VAL A 99 -0.94 -2.51 15.51
CA VAL A 99 -0.45 -1.38 16.30
C VAL A 99 0.47 -1.87 17.41
N ALA A 100 0.11 -2.94 18.13
CA ALA A 100 0.97 -3.52 19.16
C ALA A 100 2.32 -3.97 18.59
N LEU A 101 2.32 -4.68 17.45
CA LEU A 101 3.56 -5.08 16.77
C LEU A 101 4.39 -3.87 16.37
N THR A 102 3.78 -2.84 15.77
CA THR A 102 4.49 -1.62 15.38
C THR A 102 5.12 -0.90 16.58
N VAL A 103 4.38 -0.75 17.68
CA VAL A 103 4.88 -0.11 18.91
C VAL A 103 6.02 -0.92 19.53
N LEU A 104 5.81 -2.23 19.73
CA LEU A 104 6.81 -3.11 20.33
C LEU A 104 8.08 -3.19 19.47
N ALA A 105 7.96 -3.33 18.15
CA ALA A 105 9.10 -3.36 17.25
C ALA A 105 9.83 -2.02 17.19
N SER A 106 9.13 -0.88 17.32
CA SER A 106 9.78 0.45 17.39
C SER A 106 10.59 0.63 18.67
N ILE A 107 10.01 0.26 19.82
CA ILE A 107 10.71 0.29 21.10
C ILE A 107 11.93 -0.64 21.05
N ALA A 108 11.72 -1.89 20.62
CA ALA A 108 12.78 -2.89 20.51
C ALA A 108 13.90 -2.45 19.55
N ALA A 109 13.57 -1.78 18.44
CA ALA A 109 14.56 -1.24 17.52
C ALA A 109 15.45 -0.19 18.20
N LEU A 110 14.86 0.81 18.87
CA LEU A 110 15.61 1.84 19.59
C LEU A 110 16.47 1.25 20.71
N THR A 111 15.94 0.29 21.48
CA THR A 111 16.68 -0.38 22.56
C THR A 111 17.82 -1.23 22.00
N LEU A 112 17.62 -1.94 20.89
CA LEU A 112 18.67 -2.75 20.25
C LEU A 112 19.80 -1.86 19.72
N THR A 113 19.49 -0.73 19.09
CA THR A 113 20.54 0.21 18.65
C THR A 113 21.30 0.79 19.84
N ALA A 114 20.60 1.13 20.92
CA ALA A 114 21.23 1.62 22.15
C ALA A 114 22.14 0.59 22.82
N TRP A 115 21.71 -0.67 22.86
CA TRP A 115 22.45 -1.74 23.51
C TRP A 115 23.64 -2.24 22.69
N THR A 116 23.45 -2.42 21.38
CA THR A 116 24.48 -3.00 20.50
C THR A 116 25.45 -1.98 19.93
N GLY A 117 25.08 -0.69 19.90
CA GLY A 117 25.82 0.33 19.15
C GLY A 117 25.81 0.13 17.63
N GLN A 118 24.94 -0.75 17.12
CA GLN A 118 24.88 -1.12 15.71
C GLN A 118 23.46 -0.94 15.15
N LEU A 119 23.36 -0.57 13.87
CA LEU A 119 22.07 -0.31 13.21
C LEU A 119 21.45 -1.55 12.56
N TRP A 120 22.27 -2.55 12.19
CA TRP A 120 21.76 -3.73 11.48
C TRP A 120 20.74 -4.54 12.30
N PRO A 121 20.85 -4.74 13.64
CA PRO A 121 19.87 -5.54 14.37
C PRO A 121 18.49 -4.88 14.35
N SER A 122 18.45 -3.57 14.61
CA SER A 122 17.23 -2.76 14.55
C SER A 122 16.65 -2.70 13.12
N LEU A 123 17.50 -2.62 12.10
CA LEU A 123 17.07 -2.62 10.70
C LEU A 123 16.45 -3.97 10.31
N THR A 124 17.10 -5.09 10.65
CA THR A 124 16.57 -6.43 10.43
C THR A 124 15.23 -6.61 11.14
N LEU A 125 15.15 -6.24 12.43
CA LEU A 125 13.90 -6.33 13.20
C LEU A 125 12.76 -5.56 12.53
N THR A 126 13.00 -4.31 12.16
CA THR A 126 11.95 -3.46 11.56
C THR A 126 11.55 -3.91 10.16
N LEU A 127 12.47 -4.46 9.36
CA LEU A 127 12.14 -5.04 8.07
C LEU A 127 11.29 -6.31 8.20
N LEU A 128 11.65 -7.21 9.12
CA LEU A 128 10.86 -8.42 9.36
C LEU A 128 9.48 -8.11 9.95
N ALA A 129 9.40 -7.13 10.85
CA ALA A 129 8.12 -6.66 11.38
C ALA A 129 7.26 -5.97 10.30
N SER A 130 7.87 -5.21 9.38
CA SER A 130 7.18 -4.64 8.22
C SER A 130 6.61 -5.74 7.32
N ALA A 131 7.39 -6.78 7.03
CA ALA A 131 6.93 -7.90 6.22
C ALA A 131 5.75 -8.64 6.87
N ALA A 132 5.77 -8.78 8.19
CA ALA A 132 4.67 -9.38 8.97
C ALA A 132 3.37 -8.54 8.92
N LEU A 133 3.48 -7.21 8.79
CA LEU A 133 2.33 -6.31 8.57
C LEU A 133 1.85 -6.34 7.11
N THR A 134 2.77 -6.47 6.16
CA THR A 134 2.46 -6.51 4.73
C THR A 134 1.77 -7.82 4.32
N ALA A 135 2.13 -8.96 4.93
CA ALA A 135 1.55 -10.28 4.63
C ALA A 135 -0.01 -10.34 4.71
N PRO A 136 -0.67 -9.91 5.79
CA PRO A 136 -2.13 -9.90 5.87
C PRO A 136 -2.78 -8.90 4.90
N ALA A 137 -2.08 -7.82 4.53
CA ALA A 137 -2.53 -6.90 3.50
C ALA A 137 -2.51 -7.59 2.12
N ALA A 138 -1.41 -8.26 1.78
CA ALA A 138 -1.27 -9.03 0.55
C ALA A 138 -2.34 -10.13 0.45
N HIS A 139 -2.61 -10.84 1.55
CA HIS A 139 -3.66 -11.85 1.60
C HIS A 139 -5.06 -11.27 1.37
N ALA A 140 -5.39 -10.13 1.99
CA ALA A 140 -6.67 -9.46 1.77
C ALA A 140 -6.83 -8.97 0.31
N ALA A 141 -5.77 -8.40 -0.27
CA ALA A 141 -5.76 -8.00 -1.68
C ALA A 141 -5.94 -9.22 -2.61
N LEU A 142 -5.29 -10.35 -2.30
CA LEU A 142 -5.39 -11.58 -3.08
C LEU A 142 -6.81 -12.15 -3.05
N GLN A 143 -7.44 -12.20 -1.87
CA GLN A 143 -8.84 -12.63 -1.77
C GLN A 143 -9.77 -11.71 -2.58
N ALA A 144 -9.55 -10.40 -2.51
CA ALA A 144 -10.33 -9.45 -3.29
C ALA A 144 -10.14 -9.65 -4.80
N TRP A 145 -8.92 -9.91 -5.26
CA TRP A 145 -8.61 -10.19 -6.66
C TRP A 145 -9.22 -11.50 -7.15
N GLN A 146 -9.25 -12.53 -6.30
CA GLN A 146 -9.91 -13.80 -6.63
C GLN A 146 -11.42 -13.63 -6.80
N ARG A 147 -12.06 -12.75 -6.02
CA ARG A 147 -13.49 -12.43 -6.13
C ARG A 147 -13.81 -11.56 -7.35
N GLN A 148 -12.94 -10.60 -7.66
CA GLN A 148 -13.11 -9.70 -8.79
C GLN A 148 -11.75 -9.48 -9.47
N ARG A 149 -11.52 -10.25 -10.55
CA ARG A 149 -10.31 -10.13 -11.34
C ARG A 149 -10.22 -8.73 -11.95
N GLY A 150 -9.05 -8.13 -11.85
CA GLY A 150 -8.75 -6.82 -12.44
C GLY A 150 -7.26 -6.54 -12.37
N PHE A 151 -6.73 -5.87 -13.39
CA PHE A 151 -5.32 -5.51 -13.47
C PHE A 151 -4.84 -4.66 -12.29
N PRO A 152 -5.56 -3.60 -11.85
CA PRO A 152 -5.08 -2.76 -10.74
C PRO A 152 -4.89 -3.55 -9.44
N LEU A 153 -5.80 -4.47 -9.16
CA LEU A 153 -5.75 -5.29 -7.95
C LEU A 153 -4.69 -6.40 -8.06
N ALA A 154 -4.47 -6.97 -9.26
CA ALA A 154 -3.35 -7.88 -9.51
C ALA A 154 -2.00 -7.19 -9.29
N LEU A 155 -1.85 -5.96 -9.79
CA LEU A 155 -0.64 -5.15 -9.60
C LEU A 155 -0.41 -4.86 -8.11
N LEU A 156 -1.47 -4.50 -7.38
CA LEU A 156 -1.36 -4.30 -5.93
C LEU A 156 -0.91 -5.58 -5.21
N VAL A 157 -1.53 -6.73 -5.50
CA VAL A 157 -1.14 -8.03 -4.93
C VAL A 157 0.34 -8.33 -5.21
N ALA A 158 0.76 -8.21 -6.47
CA ALA A 158 2.14 -8.47 -6.87
C ALA A 158 3.11 -7.54 -6.13
N SER A 159 2.79 -6.24 -6.03
CA SER A 159 3.61 -5.27 -5.31
C SER A 159 3.74 -5.57 -3.81
N LEU A 160 2.64 -5.94 -3.14
CA LEU A 160 2.64 -6.27 -1.70
C LEU A 160 3.41 -7.57 -1.42
N VAL A 161 3.20 -8.60 -2.24
CA VAL A 161 3.92 -9.88 -2.10
C VAL A 161 5.42 -9.67 -2.32
N LEU A 162 5.79 -8.97 -3.40
CA LEU A 162 7.19 -8.71 -3.70
C LEU A 162 7.84 -7.83 -2.61
N SER A 163 7.09 -6.90 -2.01
CA SER A 163 7.57 -6.09 -0.88
C SER A 163 7.85 -6.92 0.35
N ALA A 164 6.94 -7.81 0.76
CA ALA A 164 7.20 -8.71 1.88
C ALA A 164 8.44 -9.60 1.64
N ILE A 165 8.61 -10.12 0.41
CA ILE A 165 9.79 -10.91 0.02
C ILE A 165 11.06 -10.07 0.10
N VAL A 166 11.07 -8.86 -0.48
CA VAL A 166 12.23 -7.97 -0.48
C VAL A 166 12.59 -7.52 0.92
N GLU A 167 11.61 -7.22 1.78
CA GLU A 167 11.81 -6.85 3.17
C GLU A 167 12.47 -7.98 3.97
N VAL A 168 11.98 -9.22 3.82
CA VAL A 168 12.61 -10.40 4.45
C VAL A 168 14.01 -10.63 3.91
N ALA A 169 14.17 -10.66 2.58
CA ALA A 169 15.47 -10.90 1.95
C ALA A 169 16.51 -9.85 2.35
N ARG A 170 16.14 -8.56 2.33
CA ARG A 170 16.99 -7.45 2.77
C ARG A 170 17.29 -7.55 4.27
N GLY A 171 16.28 -7.85 5.09
CA GLY A 171 16.43 -7.99 6.54
C GLY A 171 17.44 -9.07 6.92
N LEU A 172 17.42 -10.20 6.22
CA LEU A 172 18.39 -11.28 6.39
C LEU A 172 19.76 -10.92 5.80
N ALA A 173 19.79 -10.29 4.62
CA ALA A 173 21.04 -9.98 3.92
C ALA A 173 21.94 -9.01 4.70
N VAL A 174 21.37 -8.09 5.48
CA VAL A 174 22.14 -7.15 6.31
C VAL A 174 22.65 -7.75 7.63
N THR A 175 22.39 -9.03 7.89
CA THR A 175 22.88 -9.71 9.10
C THR A 175 24.29 -10.27 8.90
N PRO A 176 25.07 -10.48 9.98
CA PRO A 176 26.36 -11.17 9.94
C PRO A 176 26.29 -12.62 9.45
N LEU A 177 25.10 -13.22 9.37
CA LEU A 177 24.92 -14.59 8.85
C LEU A 177 25.16 -14.65 7.34
N LEU A 178 24.79 -13.59 6.61
CA LEU A 178 24.87 -13.54 5.16
C LEU A 178 25.91 -12.52 4.66
N SER A 179 26.20 -11.48 5.44
CA SER A 179 27.21 -10.46 5.12
C SER A 179 28.44 -10.62 6.01
N HIS A 180 29.58 -10.92 5.40
CA HIS A 180 30.84 -11.14 6.13
C HIS A 180 31.78 -9.93 6.08
N SER A 181 31.53 -8.98 5.17
CA SER A 181 32.27 -7.72 5.07
C SER A 181 31.36 -6.50 5.15
N ARG A 182 31.93 -5.35 5.56
CA ARG A 182 31.20 -4.07 5.58
C ARG A 182 30.73 -3.66 4.18
N GLU A 183 31.53 -3.95 3.15
CA GLU A 183 31.21 -3.66 1.75
C GLU A 183 29.99 -4.48 1.29
N GLN A 184 29.95 -5.79 1.59
CA GLN A 184 28.80 -6.64 1.27
C GLN A 184 27.52 -6.15 1.96
N LEU A 185 27.60 -5.80 3.25
CA LEU A 185 26.46 -5.28 4.00
C LEU A 185 25.92 -3.98 3.37
N GLN A 186 26.81 -3.06 3.01
CA GLN A 186 26.43 -1.80 2.33
C GLN A 186 25.80 -2.07 0.97
N GLN A 187 26.37 -2.98 0.17
CA GLN A 187 25.88 -3.30 -1.16
C GLN A 187 24.50 -3.98 -1.12
N PHE A 188 24.31 -4.97 -0.25
CA PHE A 188 23.01 -5.64 -0.09
C PHE A 188 21.95 -4.68 0.47
N ASN A 189 22.32 -3.82 1.41
CA ASN A 189 21.42 -2.80 1.91
C ASN A 189 21.02 -1.80 0.80
N ALA A 190 21.98 -1.37 -0.03
CA ALA A 190 21.73 -0.46 -1.15
C ALA A 190 20.80 -1.08 -2.20
N LEU A 191 21.05 -2.33 -2.60
CA LEU A 191 20.19 -3.06 -3.54
C LEU A 191 18.78 -3.26 -2.99
N GLY A 192 18.68 -3.65 -1.72
CA GLY A 192 17.38 -3.80 -1.05
C GLY A 192 16.64 -2.47 -0.94
N LEU A 193 17.33 -1.36 -0.65
CA LEU A 193 16.73 -0.03 -0.61
C LEU A 193 16.25 0.43 -1.98
N LEU A 194 17.02 0.18 -3.05
CA LEU A 194 16.61 0.46 -4.41
C LEU A 194 15.33 -0.32 -4.79
N ALA A 195 15.27 -1.61 -4.43
CA ALA A 195 14.07 -2.42 -4.64
C ALA A 195 12.86 -1.86 -3.87
N VAL A 196 13.05 -1.43 -2.62
CA VAL A 196 11.99 -0.77 -1.82
C VAL A 196 11.50 0.52 -2.48
N ILE A 197 12.39 1.37 -3.00
CA ILE A 197 12.01 2.59 -3.74
C ILE A 197 11.15 2.24 -4.96
N ALA A 198 11.59 1.27 -5.76
CA ALA A 198 10.84 0.84 -6.95
C ALA A 198 9.45 0.27 -6.59
N LEU A 199 9.39 -0.56 -5.55
CA LEU A 199 8.12 -1.13 -5.06
C LEU A 199 7.19 -0.07 -4.51
N MET A 200 7.70 0.96 -3.85
CA MET A 200 6.89 2.06 -3.33
C MET A 200 6.22 2.86 -4.47
N LEU A 201 6.94 3.09 -5.57
CA LEU A 201 6.35 3.65 -6.80
C LEU A 201 5.30 2.69 -7.39
N GLY A 202 5.57 1.39 -7.38
CA GLY A 202 4.61 0.36 -7.79
C GLY A 202 3.32 0.37 -6.98
N HIS A 203 3.40 0.52 -5.66
CA HIS A 203 2.24 0.71 -4.80
C HIS A 203 1.47 1.98 -5.16
N ALA A 204 2.17 3.11 -5.31
CA ALA A 204 1.55 4.38 -5.68
C ALA A 204 0.77 4.27 -7.01
N LEU A 205 1.38 3.62 -8.01
CA LEU A 205 0.74 3.35 -9.29
C LEU A 205 -0.47 2.41 -9.14
N ALA A 206 -0.34 1.31 -8.41
CA ALA A 206 -1.44 0.38 -8.17
C ALA A 206 -2.64 1.07 -7.48
N MET A 207 -2.37 1.93 -6.51
CA MET A 207 -3.39 2.71 -5.81
C MET A 207 -4.08 3.72 -6.74
N LEU A 208 -3.30 4.44 -7.57
CA LEU A 208 -3.85 5.37 -8.56
C LEU A 208 -4.78 4.63 -9.54
N LEU A 209 -4.34 3.49 -10.06
CA LEU A 209 -5.13 2.68 -10.98
C LEU A 209 -6.40 2.11 -10.33
N LEU A 210 -6.33 1.71 -9.05
CA LEU A 210 -7.51 1.26 -8.30
C LEU A 210 -8.54 2.38 -8.14
N LEU A 211 -8.07 3.59 -7.83
CA LEU A 211 -8.92 4.76 -7.68
C LEU A 211 -9.57 5.15 -9.01
N GLN A 212 -8.79 5.14 -10.10
CA GLN A 212 -9.27 5.39 -11.46
C GLN A 212 -10.30 4.34 -11.88
N ASP A 213 -10.03 3.05 -11.68
CA ASP A 213 -10.94 1.94 -12.00
C ASP A 213 -12.25 2.05 -11.19
N ARG A 214 -12.19 2.50 -9.93
CA ARG A 214 -13.38 2.77 -9.12
C ARG A 214 -14.18 3.97 -9.65
N ALA A 215 -13.51 5.08 -10.00
CA ALA A 215 -14.17 6.26 -10.55
C ALA A 215 -14.82 5.96 -11.90
N LEU A 216 -14.14 5.23 -12.78
CA LEU A 216 -14.69 4.79 -14.08
C LEU A 216 -15.93 3.91 -13.89
N ARG A 217 -15.90 2.97 -12.92
CA ARG A 217 -17.08 2.15 -12.60
C ARG A 217 -18.24 2.98 -12.06
N GLN A 218 -17.98 4.01 -11.26
CA GLN A 218 -19.02 4.93 -10.78
C GLN A 218 -19.63 5.74 -11.94
N ILE A 219 -18.80 6.25 -12.85
CA ILE A 219 -19.28 6.96 -14.05
C ILE A 219 -20.12 6.02 -14.93
N GLN A 220 -19.67 4.78 -15.15
CA GLN A 220 -20.43 3.79 -15.92
C GLN A 220 -21.79 3.51 -15.27
N GLN A 221 -21.84 3.36 -13.94
CA GLN A 221 -23.10 3.18 -13.20
C GLN A 221 -24.05 4.37 -13.37
N LEU A 222 -23.54 5.61 -13.39
CA LEU A 222 -24.35 6.81 -13.63
C LEU A 222 -24.86 6.88 -15.06
N ILE A 223 -24.09 6.38 -16.03
CA ILE A 223 -24.51 6.29 -17.44
C ILE A 223 -25.55 5.19 -17.65
N ASP A 224 -25.59 4.15 -16.80
CA ASP A 224 -26.52 3.01 -16.93
C ASP A 224 -27.94 3.29 -16.40
N VAL A 225 -28.22 4.50 -15.92
CA VAL A 225 -29.52 4.93 -15.40
C VAL A 225 -30.15 5.95 -16.35
N ASP A 226 -31.42 5.76 -16.64
CA ASP A 226 -32.22 6.72 -17.39
C ASP A 226 -32.57 7.94 -16.52
N VAL A 227 -32.24 9.14 -17.00
CA VAL A 227 -32.36 10.38 -16.21
C VAL A 227 -33.83 10.74 -15.94
N LEU A 228 -34.75 10.37 -16.84
CA LEU A 228 -36.16 10.73 -16.72
C LEU A 228 -36.88 9.88 -15.67
N THR A 229 -36.53 8.59 -15.58
CA THR A 229 -37.26 7.61 -14.76
C THR A 229 -36.49 7.15 -13.52
N GLY A 230 -35.16 7.35 -13.47
CA GLY A 230 -34.29 6.78 -12.44
C GLY A 230 -34.16 5.24 -12.51
N LEU A 231 -34.74 4.61 -13.53
CA LEU A 231 -34.62 3.17 -13.80
C LEU A 231 -33.34 2.89 -14.59
N LEU A 232 -32.93 1.61 -14.67
CA LEU A 232 -31.85 1.24 -15.58
C LEU A 232 -32.23 1.61 -17.01
N ASN A 233 -31.30 2.24 -17.72
CA ASN A 233 -31.46 2.41 -19.16
C ASN A 233 -31.31 1.06 -19.87
N ARG A 234 -31.57 1.02 -21.18
CA ARG A 234 -31.51 -0.21 -21.98
C ARG A 234 -30.19 -0.96 -21.81
N ARG A 235 -29.06 -0.25 -21.77
CA ARG A 235 -27.72 -0.83 -21.61
C ARG A 235 -27.53 -1.43 -20.20
N GLY A 236 -27.89 -0.69 -19.16
CA GLY A 236 -27.82 -1.13 -17.78
C GLY A 236 -28.71 -2.34 -17.51
N PHE A 237 -29.90 -2.37 -18.12
CA PHE A 237 -30.82 -3.50 -18.09
C PHE A 237 -30.18 -4.75 -18.72
N ASP A 238 -29.63 -4.64 -19.94
CA ASP A 238 -29.00 -5.75 -20.65
C ASP A 238 -27.81 -6.34 -19.85
N GLU A 239 -26.96 -5.50 -19.26
CA GLU A 239 -25.85 -5.96 -18.43
C GLU A 239 -26.31 -6.65 -17.14
N ARG A 240 -27.37 -6.13 -16.51
CA ARG A 240 -27.96 -6.75 -15.31
C ARG A 240 -28.54 -8.12 -15.66
N LEU A 241 -29.28 -8.22 -16.76
CA LEU A 241 -29.89 -9.46 -17.25
C LEU A 241 -28.82 -10.52 -17.56
N ARG A 242 -27.74 -10.16 -18.26
CA ARG A 242 -26.62 -11.07 -18.56
C ARG A 242 -25.95 -11.60 -17.29
N ARG A 243 -25.74 -10.73 -16.28
CA ARG A 243 -25.18 -11.15 -14.98
C ARG A 243 -26.11 -12.12 -14.24
N LEU A 244 -27.41 -11.88 -14.29
CA LEU A 244 -28.43 -12.72 -13.67
C LEU A 244 -28.45 -14.11 -14.30
N LEU A 245 -28.42 -14.18 -15.64
CA LEU A 245 -28.35 -15.43 -16.41
C LEU A 245 -27.06 -16.22 -16.13
N ARG A 246 -25.90 -15.54 -16.05
CA ARG A 246 -24.60 -16.19 -15.74
C ARG A 246 -24.49 -16.75 -14.32
N ARG A 247 -25.19 -16.16 -13.35
CA ARG A 247 -25.14 -16.60 -11.94
C ARG A 247 -25.85 -17.93 -11.68
N GLY A 248 -26.68 -18.41 -12.61
CA GLY A 248 -27.41 -19.67 -12.46
C GLY A 248 -28.35 -19.65 -11.25
N SER A 249 -29.53 -19.06 -11.40
CA SER A 249 -30.58 -19.16 -10.38
C SER A 249 -31.26 -20.52 -10.46
N PRO A 250 -31.59 -21.17 -9.32
CA PRO A 250 -32.34 -22.43 -9.31
C PRO A 250 -33.76 -22.29 -9.88
N ARG A 251 -34.25 -21.06 -10.05
CA ARG A 251 -35.50 -20.75 -10.76
C ARG A 251 -35.21 -19.99 -12.05
N PRO A 252 -35.88 -20.33 -13.17
CA PRO A 252 -35.74 -19.60 -14.43
C PRO A 252 -36.17 -18.13 -14.23
N PRO A 253 -35.41 -17.16 -14.76
CA PRO A 253 -35.79 -15.75 -14.67
C PRO A 253 -37.03 -15.46 -15.51
N ALA A 254 -37.92 -14.63 -14.99
CA ALA A 254 -39.07 -14.10 -15.73
C ALA A 254 -38.75 -12.68 -16.24
N LEU A 255 -39.17 -12.38 -17.47
CA LEU A 255 -39.06 -11.06 -18.08
C LEU A 255 -40.45 -10.52 -18.40
N ALA A 256 -40.78 -9.34 -17.86
CA ALA A 256 -41.97 -8.59 -18.22
C ALA A 256 -41.54 -7.32 -18.98
N VAL A 257 -42.25 -7.02 -20.07
CA VAL A 257 -42.08 -5.78 -20.85
C VAL A 257 -43.40 -5.03 -20.78
N LEU A 258 -43.34 -3.76 -20.39
CA LEU A 258 -44.49 -2.87 -20.31
C LEU A 258 -44.37 -1.81 -21.40
N ASP A 259 -45.47 -1.54 -22.10
CA ASP A 259 -45.60 -0.46 -23.07
C ASP A 259 -46.69 0.51 -22.59
N LEU A 260 -46.50 1.81 -22.85
CA LEU A 260 -47.47 2.84 -22.47
C LEU A 260 -48.44 3.08 -23.62
N ASP A 261 -49.70 2.68 -23.43
CA ASP A 261 -50.75 2.92 -24.41
C ASP A 261 -50.97 4.43 -24.64
N HIS A 262 -51.15 4.82 -25.91
CA HIS A 262 -51.46 6.20 -26.31
C HIS A 262 -50.42 7.29 -25.95
N PHE A 263 -49.15 6.95 -25.74
CA PHE A 263 -48.10 7.90 -25.33
C PHE A 263 -47.96 9.20 -26.17
N LYS A 264 -48.45 9.22 -27.42
CA LYS A 264 -48.35 10.37 -28.35
C LYS A 264 -49.61 11.26 -28.44
N ARG A 265 -50.70 10.93 -27.76
CA ARG A 265 -51.98 11.69 -27.80
C ARG A 265 -52.05 12.68 -26.65
#